data_AF-A0A7C5AA91-F1
#
_entry.id   AF-A0A7C5AA91-F1
#
_cell.length_a   1.000
_cell.length_b   1.000
_cell.length_c   1.000
_cell.angle_alpha   90.00
_cell.angle_beta   90.00
_cell.angle_gamma   90.00
#
_symmetry.space_group_name_H-M   'P 1'
#
loop_
_entity.id
_entity.type
_entity.pdbx_description
1 polymer ?
#
loop_
_entity_poly.entity_id
_entity_poly.type
_entity_poly.pdbx_seq_one_letter_code
_entity_poly.pdbx_strand_id
1 'polypeptide(L)'
;HPMCAPVTIYHAPAGAASGDMLEMLSGAAGALTAFLLGFALYLVGGWAGGDVKLFTGIGAILPAVRGAPYPFFISVLFNSVILTLLLLSAVFLLRMRRGDGILYQTVAVKDLEEGMIPADPVAVDGKIYANPRRAAGLTKEEVRELKRLAAEGRIPDKLRVKVGIPFAPVMLAGLVLAALFGDLYWALILRFL
;
A
#
# COMPACT_ATOMS: atom_id res chain seq x y z
N HIS A 1 -17.40 -10.81 4.88
CA HIS A 1 -16.89 -10.17 3.64
C HIS A 1 -16.54 -11.23 2.62
N PRO A 2 -17.38 -11.48 1.60
CA PRO A 2 -17.12 -12.46 0.57
C PRO A 2 -16.43 -11.77 -0.61
N MET A 3 -15.09 -11.81 -0.65
CA MET A 3 -14.33 -11.45 -1.87
C MET A 3 -13.41 -12.58 -2.36
N CYS A 4 -13.47 -13.77 -1.74
CA CYS A 4 -12.73 -14.95 -2.22
C CYS A 4 -13.41 -15.65 -3.41
N ALA A 5 -14.63 -15.25 -3.79
CA ALA A 5 -15.45 -15.95 -4.77
C ALA A 5 -15.15 -15.71 -6.28
N PRO A 6 -14.52 -14.61 -6.75
CA PRO A 6 -14.27 -14.46 -8.18
C PRO A 6 -12.93 -15.03 -8.66
N VAL A 7 -12.05 -15.46 -7.76
CA VAL A 7 -10.65 -15.80 -8.06
C VAL A 7 -10.48 -17.20 -8.67
N THR A 8 -11.34 -18.15 -8.30
CA THR A 8 -11.28 -19.54 -8.75
C THR A 8 -11.80 -19.74 -10.19
N ILE A 9 -12.35 -18.69 -10.81
CA ILE A 9 -13.15 -18.80 -12.04
C ILE A 9 -12.28 -18.89 -13.31
N TYR A 10 -11.00 -18.51 -13.29
CA TYR A 10 -10.14 -18.55 -14.49
C TYR A 10 -9.32 -19.85 -14.63
N HIS A 11 -8.80 -20.37 -13.51
CA HIS A 11 -7.97 -21.58 -13.51
C HIS A 11 -8.78 -22.88 -13.41
N ALA A 12 -10.00 -22.82 -12.85
CA ALA A 12 -10.87 -24.00 -12.76
C ALA A 12 -11.36 -24.54 -14.13
N PRO A 13 -11.81 -23.70 -15.08
CA PRO A 13 -12.21 -24.18 -16.40
C PRO A 13 -11.01 -24.57 -17.28
N ALA A 14 -9.87 -23.86 -17.14
CA ALA A 14 -8.64 -24.16 -17.87
C ALA A 14 -8.03 -25.51 -17.43
N GLY A 15 -7.96 -25.76 -16.11
CA GLY A 15 -7.52 -27.03 -15.54
C GLY A 15 -8.47 -28.20 -15.82
N ALA A 16 -9.78 -27.96 -15.82
CA ALA A 16 -10.77 -28.99 -16.19
C ALA A 16 -10.69 -29.38 -17.69
N ALA A 17 -10.23 -28.47 -18.55
CA ALA A 17 -10.00 -28.74 -19.98
C ALA A 17 -8.65 -29.43 -20.26
N SER A 18 -7.62 -29.20 -19.42
CA SER A 18 -6.31 -29.85 -19.54
C SER A 18 -6.19 -31.17 -18.77
N GLY A 19 -7.12 -31.46 -17.85
CA GLY A 19 -7.08 -32.64 -16.97
C GLY A 19 -6.03 -32.53 -15.86
N ASP A 20 -5.42 -31.35 -15.68
CA ASP A 20 -4.32 -31.14 -14.76
C ASP A 20 -4.79 -30.51 -13.44
N MET A 21 -4.82 -31.32 -12.38
CA MET A 21 -5.21 -30.90 -11.04
C MET A 21 -4.27 -29.82 -10.47
N LEU A 22 -3.01 -29.77 -10.92
CA LEU A 22 -2.04 -28.77 -10.48
C LEU A 22 -2.37 -27.38 -11.03
N GLU A 23 -2.84 -27.31 -12.27
CA GLU A 23 -3.29 -26.05 -12.88
C GLU A 23 -4.54 -25.52 -12.19
N MET A 24 -5.47 -26.42 -11.84
CA MET A 24 -6.70 -26.10 -11.12
C MET A 24 -6.46 -25.55 -9.70
N LEU A 25 -5.42 -26.04 -9.01
CA LEU A 25 -5.07 -25.62 -7.64
C LEU A 25 -4.05 -24.47 -7.59
N SER A 26 -3.39 -24.16 -8.71
CA SER A 26 -2.32 -23.16 -8.77
C SER A 26 -2.77 -21.78 -8.30
N GLY A 27 -3.97 -21.33 -8.71
CA GLY A 27 -4.54 -20.06 -8.26
C GLY A 27 -4.83 -20.01 -6.75
N ALA A 28 -5.29 -21.12 -6.17
CA ALA A 28 -5.51 -21.20 -4.72
C ALA A 28 -4.19 -21.20 -3.93
N ALA A 29 -3.18 -21.91 -4.43
CA ALA A 29 -1.84 -21.92 -3.84
C ALA A 29 -1.17 -20.53 -3.93
N GLY A 30 -1.29 -19.86 -5.07
CA GLY A 30 -0.81 -18.49 -5.28
C GLY A 30 -1.54 -17.47 -4.38
N ALA A 31 -2.85 -17.59 -4.22
CA ALA A 31 -3.63 -16.77 -3.29
C ALA A 31 -3.16 -16.94 -1.84
N LEU A 32 -3.00 -18.20 -1.41
CA LEU A 32 -2.60 -18.52 -0.03
C LEU A 32 -1.20 -18.00 0.29
N THR A 33 -0.24 -18.25 -0.59
CA THR A 33 1.14 -17.79 -0.42
C THR A 33 1.24 -16.26 -0.43
N ALA A 34 0.56 -15.59 -1.37
CA ALA A 34 0.48 -14.13 -1.40
C ALA A 34 -0.21 -13.55 -0.16
N PHE A 35 -1.28 -14.19 0.33
CA PHE A 35 -1.95 -13.78 1.57
C PHE A 35 -1.03 -13.90 2.78
N LEU A 36 -0.33 -15.03 2.96
CA LEU A 36 0.57 -15.23 4.10
C LEU A 36 1.70 -14.20 4.12
N LEU A 37 2.30 -13.93 2.96
CA LEU A 37 3.36 -12.92 2.82
C LEU A 37 2.84 -11.50 3.06
N GLY A 38 1.70 -11.16 2.45
CA GLY A 38 1.06 -9.85 2.65
C GLY A 38 0.64 -9.65 4.12
N PHE A 39 0.14 -10.69 4.77
CA PHE A 39 -0.24 -10.65 6.19
C PHE A 39 0.98 -10.48 7.10
N ALA A 40 2.10 -11.14 6.79
CA ALA A 40 3.36 -10.90 7.51
C ALA A 40 3.80 -9.44 7.41
N LEU A 41 3.73 -8.83 6.21
CA LEU A 41 4.04 -7.40 6.01
C LEU A 41 3.05 -6.47 6.72
N TYR A 42 1.78 -6.86 6.82
CA TYR A 42 0.78 -6.14 7.61
C TYR A 42 1.11 -6.16 9.11
N LEU A 43 1.53 -7.30 9.65
CA LEU A 43 1.93 -7.41 11.07
C LEU A 43 3.16 -6.57 11.40
N VAL A 44 4.11 -6.43 10.46
CA VAL A 44 5.28 -5.55 10.59
C VAL A 44 4.89 -4.07 10.45
N GLY A 45 3.62 -3.76 10.12
CA GLY A 45 3.14 -2.40 9.89
C GLY A 45 3.61 -1.79 8.58
N GLY A 46 4.16 -2.62 7.68
CA GLY A 46 4.64 -2.17 6.37
C GLY A 46 3.50 -1.88 5.40
N TRP A 47 2.43 -2.66 5.43
CA TRP A 47 1.29 -2.58 4.51
C TRP A 47 -0.04 -2.36 5.23
N ALA A 48 -0.97 -1.70 4.54
CA ALA A 48 -2.35 -1.62 5.00
C ALA A 48 -3.11 -2.91 4.63
N GLY A 49 -4.17 -3.23 5.38
CA GLY A 49 -5.00 -4.41 5.09
C GLY A 49 -5.65 -4.39 3.70
N GLY A 50 -5.75 -3.21 3.06
CA GLY A 50 -6.17 -3.08 1.66
C GLY A 50 -5.13 -3.66 0.68
N ASP A 51 -3.85 -3.38 0.90
CA ASP A 51 -2.75 -3.84 0.04
C ASP A 51 -2.61 -5.36 0.09
N VAL A 52 -2.84 -5.97 1.26
CA VAL A 52 -2.87 -7.43 1.42
C VAL A 52 -3.93 -8.06 0.52
N LYS A 53 -5.14 -7.49 0.47
CA LYS A 53 -6.24 -8.00 -0.36
C LYS A 53 -5.91 -7.89 -1.85
N LEU A 54 -5.35 -6.76 -2.26
CA LEU A 54 -4.91 -6.54 -3.65
C LEU A 54 -3.83 -7.57 -4.03
N PHE A 55 -2.84 -7.78 -3.17
CA PHE A 55 -1.76 -8.73 -3.41
C PHE A 55 -2.24 -10.18 -3.48
N THR A 56 -3.15 -10.57 -2.60
CA THR A 56 -3.80 -11.90 -2.63
C THR A 56 -4.56 -12.11 -3.94
N GLY A 57 -5.27 -11.09 -4.44
CA GLY A 57 -5.94 -11.15 -5.74
C GLY A 57 -4.96 -11.37 -6.89
N ILE A 58 -3.82 -10.65 -6.89
CA ILE A 58 -2.76 -10.81 -7.90
C ILE A 58 -2.15 -12.22 -7.84
N GLY A 59 -1.81 -12.69 -6.64
CA GLY A 59 -1.25 -14.04 -6.44
C GLY A 59 -2.16 -15.16 -6.92
N ALA A 60 -3.47 -14.92 -6.86
CA ALA A 60 -4.43 -15.91 -7.29
C ALA A 60 -4.69 -15.95 -8.80
N ILE A 61 -4.56 -14.81 -9.47
CA ILE A 61 -4.72 -14.72 -10.93
C ILE A 61 -3.44 -15.20 -11.63
N LEU A 62 -2.26 -14.91 -11.07
CA LEU A 62 -0.97 -15.12 -11.73
C LEU A 62 -0.05 -16.04 -10.91
N PRO A 63 -0.36 -17.35 -10.84
CA PRO A 63 0.39 -18.27 -9.99
C PRO A 63 1.81 -18.56 -10.49
N ALA A 64 2.09 -18.54 -11.80
CA ALA A 64 3.44 -18.78 -12.32
C ALA A 64 3.67 -18.20 -13.72
N VAL A 65 4.89 -17.73 -14.00
CA VAL A 65 5.40 -17.47 -15.36
C VAL A 65 6.39 -18.58 -15.73
N ARG A 66 6.28 -19.10 -16.95
CA ARG A 66 7.18 -20.15 -17.46
C ARG A 66 8.62 -19.62 -17.47
N GLY A 67 9.52 -20.27 -16.72
CA GLY A 67 10.96 -20.02 -16.75
C GLY A 67 11.55 -19.32 -15.52
N ALA A 68 10.74 -18.83 -14.58
CA ALA A 68 11.23 -18.33 -13.29
C ALA A 68 11.17 -19.43 -12.21
N PRO A 69 12.17 -19.54 -11.30
CA PRO A 69 12.17 -20.54 -10.23
C PRO A 69 11.20 -20.20 -9.09
N TYR A 70 10.40 -19.14 -9.23
CA TYR A 70 9.45 -18.65 -8.23
C TYR A 70 8.13 -18.16 -8.87
N PRO A 71 7.05 -18.05 -8.09
CA PRO A 71 5.75 -17.57 -8.57
C PRO A 71 5.78 -16.13 -9.11
N PHE A 72 4.98 -15.82 -10.14
CA PHE A 72 5.01 -14.50 -10.81
C PHE A 72 4.65 -13.32 -9.89
N PHE A 73 3.79 -13.54 -8.89
CA PHE A 73 3.45 -12.49 -7.95
C PHE A 73 4.67 -12.01 -7.12
N ILE A 74 5.73 -12.81 -7.00
CA ILE A 74 7.00 -12.40 -6.41
C ILE A 74 7.70 -11.37 -7.31
N SER A 75 7.71 -11.57 -8.63
CA SER A 75 8.19 -10.57 -9.60
C SER A 75 7.40 -9.27 -9.46
N VAL A 76 6.07 -9.35 -9.34
CA VAL A 76 5.21 -8.16 -9.14
C VAL A 76 5.57 -7.44 -7.84
N LEU A 77 5.79 -8.18 -6.74
CA LEU A 77 6.22 -7.60 -5.46
C LEU A 77 7.54 -6.84 -5.62
N PHE A 78 8.58 -7.49 -6.12
CA PHE A 78 9.90 -6.85 -6.25
C PHE A 78 9.90 -5.70 -7.25
N ASN A 79 9.20 -5.82 -8.38
CA ASN A 79 9.04 -4.72 -9.34
C ASN A 79 8.34 -3.52 -8.69
N SER A 80 7.30 -3.76 -7.87
CA SER A 80 6.61 -2.68 -7.14
C SER A 80 7.51 -2.02 -6.08
N VAL A 81 8.35 -2.79 -5.39
CA VAL A 81 9.30 -2.27 -4.39
C VAL A 81 10.36 -1.42 -5.08
N ILE A 82 10.98 -1.92 -6.16
CA ILE A 82 11.94 -1.17 -6.96
C ILE A 82 11.31 0.13 -7.45
N LEU A 83 10.11 0.07 -8.03
CA LEU A 83 9.40 1.25 -8.51
C LEU A 83 9.11 2.23 -7.36
N THR A 84 8.67 1.74 -6.20
CA THR A 84 8.43 2.57 -5.01
C THR A 84 9.71 3.27 -4.57
N LEU A 85 10.84 2.57 -4.54
CA LEU A 85 12.14 3.16 -4.19
C LEU A 85 12.60 4.20 -5.21
N LEU A 86 12.40 3.94 -6.51
CA LEU A 86 12.70 4.90 -7.58
C LEU A 86 11.81 6.15 -7.48
N LEU A 87 10.53 5.96 -7.20
CA LEU A 87 9.57 7.06 -7.08
C LEU A 87 9.84 7.87 -5.81
N LEU A 88 10.17 7.22 -4.69
CA LEU A 88 10.56 7.88 -3.45
C LEU A 88 11.89 8.62 -3.60
N SER A 89 12.89 8.03 -4.26
CA SER A 89 14.16 8.73 -4.51
C SER A 89 13.99 9.91 -5.45
N ALA A 90 13.15 9.80 -6.49
CA ALA A 90 12.81 10.91 -7.37
C ALA A 90 12.06 12.03 -6.62
N VAL A 91 11.02 11.69 -5.84
CA VAL A 91 10.29 12.65 -5.01
C VAL A 91 11.19 13.26 -3.94
N PHE A 92 12.05 12.47 -3.31
CA PHE A 92 13.06 12.93 -2.36
C PHE A 92 13.99 13.95 -3.02
N LEU A 93 14.53 13.67 -4.20
CA LEU A 93 15.43 14.59 -4.90
C LEU A 93 14.73 15.90 -5.29
N LEU A 94 13.49 15.80 -5.79
CA LEU A 94 12.69 16.97 -6.15
C LEU A 94 12.28 17.81 -4.92
N ARG A 95 11.96 17.16 -3.79
CA ARG A 95 11.59 17.83 -2.53
C ARG A 95 12.79 18.34 -1.75
N MET A 96 13.94 17.68 -1.83
CA MET A 96 15.21 18.15 -1.28
C MET A 96 15.59 19.50 -1.88
N ARG A 97 15.26 19.73 -3.16
CA ARG A 97 15.41 21.04 -3.80
C ARG A 97 14.43 22.10 -3.30
N ARG A 98 13.32 21.71 -2.66
CA ARG A 98 12.28 22.61 -2.13
C ARG A 98 12.35 22.83 -0.61
N GLY A 99 13.15 22.04 0.11
CA GLY A 99 13.31 22.15 1.57
C GLY A 99 12.11 21.63 2.39
N ASP A 100 11.15 20.97 1.75
CA ASP A 100 9.94 20.45 2.40
C ASP A 100 10.13 19.01 2.91
N GLY A 101 9.52 18.70 4.05
CA GLY A 101 9.48 17.34 4.60
C GLY A 101 8.77 16.34 3.67
N ILE A 102 9.34 15.15 3.50
CA ILE A 102 8.90 14.17 2.48
C ILE A 102 7.51 13.58 2.79
N LEU A 103 7.16 13.43 4.07
CA LEU A 103 5.95 12.72 4.53
C LEU A 103 5.00 13.61 5.34
N TYR A 104 5.17 14.92 5.25
CA TYR A 104 4.38 15.88 6.01
C TYR A 104 3.83 16.94 5.06
N GLN A 105 2.55 17.28 5.20
CA GLN A 105 1.99 18.47 4.56
C GLN A 105 1.35 19.36 5.62
N THR A 106 1.45 20.67 5.41
CA THR A 106 0.75 21.66 6.22
C THR A 106 -0.64 21.87 5.62
N VAL A 107 -1.69 21.51 6.37
CA VAL A 107 -3.10 21.67 5.99
C VAL A 107 -3.72 22.72 6.89
N ALA A 108 -4.59 23.58 6.34
CA ALA A 108 -5.35 24.51 7.16
C ALA A 108 -6.37 23.74 8.01
N VAL A 109 -6.61 24.15 9.25
CA VAL A 109 -7.52 23.44 10.16
C VAL A 109 -8.93 23.33 9.58
N LYS A 110 -9.38 24.34 8.82
CA LYS A 110 -10.64 24.34 8.07
C LYS A 110 -10.76 23.17 7.08
N ASP A 111 -9.65 22.73 6.52
CA ASP A 111 -9.55 21.69 5.49
C ASP A 111 -9.18 20.32 6.09
N LEU A 112 -9.19 20.18 7.43
CA LEU A 112 -9.01 18.87 8.06
C LEU A 112 -10.20 17.96 7.75
N GLU A 113 -9.86 16.72 7.43
CA GLU A 113 -10.80 15.62 7.18
C GLU A 113 -10.54 14.46 8.14
N GLU A 114 -11.54 13.59 8.28
CA GLU A 114 -11.43 12.35 9.04
C GLU A 114 -10.34 11.45 8.44
N GLY A 115 -9.59 10.76 9.30
CA GLY A 115 -8.52 9.84 8.90
C GLY A 115 -7.17 10.52 8.67
N MET A 116 -7.08 11.86 8.64
CA MET A 116 -5.80 12.56 8.62
C MET A 116 -5.03 12.30 9.92
N ILE A 117 -3.72 12.04 9.83
CA ILE A 117 -2.87 11.75 10.99
C ILE A 117 -2.07 13.01 11.34
N PRO A 118 -2.25 13.62 12.52
CA PRO A 118 -1.46 14.77 12.95
C PRO A 118 0.01 14.40 13.07
N ALA A 119 0.90 15.32 12.71
CA ALA A 119 2.33 15.18 12.96
C ALA A 119 2.65 15.38 14.45
N ASP A 120 2.01 16.38 15.06
CA ASP A 120 2.25 16.85 16.41
C ASP A 120 0.99 16.62 17.28
N PRO A 121 1.14 16.32 18.58
CA PRO A 121 0.00 16.24 19.48
C PRO A 121 -0.63 17.62 19.69
N VAL A 122 -1.96 17.69 19.60
CA VAL A 122 -2.71 18.91 19.92
C VAL A 122 -3.39 18.69 21.26
N ALA A 123 -2.95 19.44 22.26
CA ALA A 123 -3.53 19.44 23.59
C ALA A 123 -3.90 20.87 24.00
N VAL A 124 -5.11 21.04 24.54
CA VAL A 124 -5.58 22.32 25.06
C VAL A 124 -6.17 22.08 26.45
N ASP A 125 -5.77 22.88 27.44
CA ASP A 125 -6.13 22.75 28.86
C ASP A 125 -5.92 21.34 29.44
N GLY A 126 -4.84 20.67 29.03
CA GLY A 126 -4.53 19.31 29.49
C GLY A 126 -5.36 18.19 28.84
N LYS A 127 -6.31 18.52 27.98
CA LYS A 127 -7.07 17.55 27.17
C LYS A 127 -6.41 17.37 25.81
N ILE A 128 -6.11 16.11 25.44
CA ILE A 128 -5.54 15.77 24.13
C ILE A 128 -6.69 15.62 23.13
N TYR A 129 -6.65 16.43 22.07
CA TYR A 129 -7.62 16.43 20.98
C TYR A 129 -7.10 15.70 19.74
N ALA A 130 -5.78 15.58 19.60
CA ALA A 130 -5.15 14.92 18.48
C ALA A 130 -3.92 14.14 18.94
N ASN A 131 -3.90 12.82 18.71
CA ASN A 131 -2.77 11.97 19.09
C ASN A 131 -2.04 11.43 17.83
N PRO A 132 -0.77 11.80 17.60
CA PRO A 132 0.00 11.41 16.41
C PRO A 132 0.41 9.93 16.38
N ARG A 133 0.23 9.21 17.50
CA ARG A 133 0.50 7.75 17.58
C ARG A 133 -0.68 6.91 17.09
N ARG A 134 -1.85 7.51 16.86
CA ARG A 134 -3.03 6.80 16.38
C ARG A 134 -2.96 6.66 14.86
N ALA A 135 -2.63 5.47 14.39
CA ALA A 135 -2.56 5.15 12.95
C ALA A 135 -3.92 5.26 12.23
N ALA A 136 -5.04 5.20 12.97
CA ALA A 136 -6.38 5.39 12.42
C ALA A 136 -6.68 6.85 12.01
N GLY A 137 -5.84 7.82 12.41
CA GLY A 137 -6.06 9.24 12.16
C GLY A 137 -7.13 9.86 13.07
N LEU A 138 -7.52 11.09 12.72
CA LEU A 138 -8.53 11.88 13.42
C LEU A 138 -9.95 11.35 13.17
N THR A 139 -10.80 11.32 14.19
CA THR A 139 -12.24 11.04 14.02
C THR A 139 -13.02 12.29 13.58
N LYS A 140 -14.26 12.13 13.09
CA LYS A 140 -15.13 13.28 12.74
C LYS A 140 -15.36 14.23 13.91
N GLU A 141 -15.43 13.70 15.12
CA GLU A 141 -15.62 14.47 16.36
C GLU A 141 -14.37 15.27 16.68
N GLU A 142 -13.20 14.64 16.60
CA GLU A 142 -11.89 15.30 16.82
C GLU A 142 -11.67 16.42 15.79
N VAL A 143 -11.99 16.18 14.51
CA VAL A 143 -11.91 17.20 13.45
C VAL A 143 -12.82 18.40 13.73
N ARG A 144 -14.07 18.15 14.14
CA ARG A 144 -15.01 19.23 14.49
C ARG A 144 -14.50 20.09 15.63
N GLU A 145 -13.97 19.44 16.66
CA GLU A 145 -13.46 20.11 17.84
C GLU A 145 -12.16 20.89 17.56
N LEU A 146 -11.26 20.36 16.73
CA LEU A 146 -10.09 21.08 16.24
C LEU A 146 -10.49 22.34 15.44
N LYS A 147 -11.50 22.23 14.57
CA LYS A 147 -12.04 23.40 13.82
C LYS A 147 -12.61 24.46 14.75
N ARG A 148 -13.33 24.05 15.81
CA ARG A 148 -13.84 24.97 16.85
C ARG A 148 -12.70 25.67 17.60
N LEU A 149 -11.69 24.92 18.04
CA LEU A 149 -10.55 25.45 18.77
C LEU A 149 -9.71 26.42 17.94
N ALA A 150 -9.57 26.19 16.63
CA ALA A 150 -8.91 27.14 15.74
C ALA A 150 -9.74 28.41 15.55
N ALA A 151 -11.07 28.30 15.42
CA ALA A 151 -11.95 29.47 15.35
C ALA A 151 -11.92 30.32 16.64
N GLU A 152 -11.67 29.70 17.79
CA GLU A 152 -11.46 30.37 19.08
C GLU A 152 -10.04 30.95 19.25
N GLY A 153 -9.14 30.74 18.30
CA GLY A 153 -7.76 31.20 18.36
C GLY A 153 -6.86 30.44 19.36
N ARG A 154 -7.32 29.27 19.82
CA ARG A 154 -6.63 28.46 20.85
C ARG A 154 -5.57 27.53 20.27
N ILE A 155 -5.64 27.24 18.97
CA ILE A 155 -4.65 26.48 18.21
C ILE A 155 -4.32 27.20 16.90
N PRO A 156 -3.17 26.92 16.26
CA PRO A 156 -2.82 27.53 14.98
C PRO A 156 -3.80 27.17 13.86
N ASP A 157 -4.04 28.09 12.93
CA ASP A 157 -4.91 27.88 11.75
C ASP A 157 -4.40 26.81 10.77
N LYS A 158 -3.17 26.35 10.95
CA LYS A 158 -2.53 25.33 10.11
C LYS A 158 -1.89 24.27 10.99
N LEU A 159 -2.12 23.00 10.64
CA LEU A 159 -1.51 21.86 11.30
C LEU A 159 -0.74 21.01 10.29
N ARG A 160 0.37 20.42 10.75
CA ARG A 160 1.11 19.43 9.98
C ARG A 160 0.43 18.08 10.11
N VAL A 161 0.16 17.44 8.99
CA VAL A 161 -0.39 16.09 8.92
C VAL A 161 0.57 15.18 8.16
N LYS A 162 0.70 13.94 8.62
CA LYS A 162 1.49 12.89 7.98
C LYS A 162 0.74 12.43 6.74
N VAL A 163 1.42 12.46 5.60
CA VAL A 163 0.88 11.99 4.33
C VAL A 163 1.37 10.56 4.11
N GLY A 164 0.42 9.64 3.92
CA GLY A 164 0.71 8.29 3.46
C GLY A 164 1.09 8.31 1.98
N ILE A 165 2.06 7.48 1.59
CA ILE A 165 2.31 7.22 0.17
C ILE A 165 1.21 6.25 -0.30
N PRO A 166 0.44 6.58 -1.34
CA PRO A 166 -0.59 5.68 -1.84
C PRO A 166 0.11 4.47 -2.50
N PHE A 167 0.21 3.36 -1.76
CA PHE A 167 0.93 2.17 -2.22
C PHE A 167 0.19 1.42 -3.32
N ALA A 168 -1.15 1.35 -3.25
CA ALA A 168 -1.96 0.64 -4.24
C ALA A 168 -1.76 1.11 -5.70
N PRO A 169 -1.71 2.42 -6.04
CA PRO A 169 -1.35 2.88 -7.38
C PRO A 169 0.05 2.44 -7.84
N VAL A 170 1.03 2.43 -6.93
CA VAL A 170 2.40 2.01 -7.26
C VAL A 170 2.46 0.50 -7.49
N MET A 171 1.72 -0.27 -6.71
CA MET A 171 1.58 -1.70 -6.86
C MET A 171 0.90 -2.07 -8.19
N LEU A 172 -0.14 -1.33 -8.60
CA LEU A 172 -0.77 -1.45 -9.90
C LEU A 172 0.21 -1.13 -11.04
N ALA A 173 0.98 -0.05 -10.92
CA ALA A 173 2.00 0.28 -11.90
C ALA A 173 3.09 -0.81 -11.99
N GLY A 174 3.49 -1.38 -10.85
CA GLY A 174 4.41 -2.52 -10.78
C GLY A 174 3.86 -3.76 -11.50
N LEU A 175 2.56 -4.04 -11.37
CA LEU A 175 1.88 -5.10 -12.11
C LEU A 175 1.90 -4.85 -13.62
N VAL A 176 1.59 -3.62 -14.06
CA VAL A 176 1.63 -3.24 -15.49
C VAL A 176 3.04 -3.39 -16.04
N LEU A 177 4.07 -2.94 -15.32
CA LEU A 177 5.46 -3.11 -15.75
C LEU A 177 5.86 -4.59 -15.81
N ALA A 178 5.46 -5.39 -14.83
CA ALA A 178 5.70 -6.83 -14.84
C ALA A 178 5.02 -7.50 -16.04
N ALA A 179 3.83 -7.05 -16.44
CA ALA A 179 3.13 -7.57 -17.61
C ALA A 179 3.81 -7.17 -18.93
N LEU A 180 4.37 -5.96 -19.04
CA LEU A 180 4.98 -5.44 -20.27
C LEU A 180 6.43 -5.89 -20.47
N PHE A 181 7.22 -5.89 -19.39
CA PHE A 181 8.66 -6.10 -19.43
C PHE A 181 9.09 -7.41 -18.75
N GLY A 182 8.15 -8.14 -18.16
CA GLY A 182 8.43 -9.38 -17.45
C GLY A 182 9.15 -9.13 -16.12
N ASP A 183 10.09 -10.03 -15.81
CA ASP A 183 10.81 -10.04 -14.55
C ASP A 183 12.08 -9.19 -14.60
N LEU A 184 11.92 -7.88 -14.40
CA LEU A 184 13.06 -6.95 -14.26
C LEU A 184 13.98 -7.35 -13.12
N TYR A 185 13.42 -7.86 -12.02
CA TYR A 185 14.19 -8.32 -10.87
C TYR A 185 15.09 -9.50 -11.23
N TRP A 186 14.57 -10.52 -11.93
CA TRP A 186 15.37 -11.65 -12.41
C TRP A 186 16.42 -11.22 -13.43
N ALA A 187 16.06 -10.33 -14.35
CA ALA A 187 16.99 -9.80 -15.34
C ALA A 187 18.14 -9.02 -14.68
N LEU A 188 17.86 -8.28 -13.60
CA LEU A 188 18.89 -7.62 -12.78
C LEU A 188 19.76 -8.66 -12.06
N ILE A 189 19.18 -9.67 -11.41
CA ILE A 189 19.94 -10.72 -10.73
C ILE A 189 20.91 -11.40 -11.69
N LEU A 190 20.42 -11.88 -12.85
CA LEU A 190 21.25 -12.53 -13.86
C LEU A 190 22.34 -11.63 -14.45
N ARG A 191 22.20 -10.31 -14.33
CA ARG A 191 23.21 -9.34 -14.78
C ARG A 191 24.39 -9.22 -13.80
N PHE A 192 24.17 -9.56 -12.53
CA PHE A 192 25.16 -9.44 -11.45
C PHE A 192 25.67 -10.80 -10.93
N LEU A 193 25.16 -11.91 -11.47
CA LEU A 193 25.59 -13.29 -11.24
C LEU A 193 26.45 -13.76 -12.41
#